data_AF-A0A1I6XPV6-F1
#
_entry.id   AF-A0A1I6XPV6-F1
#
_cell.length_a   1.000
_cell.length_b   1.000
_cell.length_c   1.000
_cell.angle_alpha   90.00
_cell.angle_beta   90.00
_cell.angle_gamma   90.00
#
_symmetry.space_group_name_H-M   'P 1'
#
loop_
_entity.id
_entity.type
_entity.pdbx_description
1 polymer ?
#
loop_
_entity_poly.entity_id
_entity_poly.type
_entity_poly.pdbx_seq_one_letter_code
_entity_poly.pdbx_strand_id
1 'polypeptide(L)'
;MLLLLGVLLPPCRETKKKDALEQTTQQENWNFDSLKHRASQNLDSAQWDMELYHQDLENYQKFKEIFQSFPLNKSPFPVAEYDYAVASTPFMIELDTLIFKGVSLGEHENPESEKIIYKLSLIVLTNDKNTQENTLVESRNYPYLTAQGTFEVEKNSLDWVFTASTDGYSTLLVNMKLFDLRFGETIIIYPQKDESFLYDQVKDSPNNYENFEEFKKAVLNHLKVRKL
;
A
#
# COMPACT_ATOMS: atom_id res chain seq x y z
N MET A 1 40.72 -2.22 -3.90
CA MET A 1 40.79 -3.46 -4.70
C MET A 1 39.37 -3.98 -4.86
N LEU A 2 38.68 -3.57 -5.93
CA LEU A 2 37.34 -4.03 -6.25
C LEU A 2 37.43 -5.44 -6.87
N LEU A 3 36.78 -6.42 -6.25
CA LEU A 3 36.53 -7.73 -6.86
C LEU A 3 35.04 -7.80 -7.19
N LEU A 4 34.73 -7.52 -8.46
CA LEU A 4 33.48 -7.90 -9.11
C LEU A 4 33.46 -9.43 -9.28
N LEU A 5 32.66 -10.13 -8.48
CA LEU A 5 32.28 -11.50 -8.80
C LEU A 5 30.96 -11.46 -9.58
N GLY A 6 31.06 -11.53 -10.90
CA GLY A 6 29.93 -11.84 -11.79
C GLY A 6 29.62 -13.32 -11.70
N VAL A 7 28.43 -13.66 -11.22
CA VAL A 7 27.90 -15.02 -11.24
C VAL A 7 27.27 -15.26 -12.61
N LEU A 8 27.87 -16.16 -13.39
CA LEU A 8 27.32 -16.69 -14.64
C LEU A 8 26.30 -17.79 -14.31
N LEU A 9 25.02 -17.57 -14.64
CA LEU A 9 24.00 -18.63 -14.63
C LEU A 9 23.99 -19.36 -15.99
N PRO A 10 23.85 -20.70 -16.01
CA PRO A 10 23.76 -21.49 -17.24
C PRO A 10 22.39 -21.33 -17.96
N PRO A 11 22.32 -21.63 -19.26
CA PRO A 11 21.16 -21.34 -20.11
C PRO A 11 19.93 -22.20 -19.80
N CYS A 12 18.76 -21.57 -19.93
CA CYS A 12 17.42 -22.14 -19.79
C CYS A 12 17.25 -23.49 -20.50
N ARG A 13 16.73 -24.46 -19.77
CA ARG A 13 16.23 -25.74 -20.28
C ARG A 13 14.78 -25.52 -20.72
N GLU A 14 14.45 -25.82 -21.96
CA GLU A 14 13.08 -25.71 -22.50
C GLU A 14 12.09 -26.50 -21.63
N THR A 15 11.21 -25.78 -20.95
CA THR A 15 10.03 -26.33 -20.30
C THR A 15 8.91 -26.43 -21.33
N LYS A 16 8.40 -27.65 -21.50
CA LYS A 16 7.26 -28.00 -22.34
C LYS A 16 6.09 -27.03 -22.09
N LYS A 17 5.59 -26.41 -23.18
CA LYS A 17 4.26 -25.79 -23.23
C LYS A 17 3.24 -26.80 -22.70
N LYS A 18 2.74 -26.58 -21.49
CA LYS A 18 1.41 -27.02 -21.11
C LYS A 18 0.46 -25.98 -21.69
N ASP A 19 -0.56 -26.46 -22.39
CA ASP A 19 -1.64 -25.64 -22.93
C ASP A 19 -2.17 -24.73 -21.83
N ALA A 20 -1.86 -23.44 -21.96
CA ALA A 20 -2.49 -22.40 -21.17
C ALA A 20 -3.95 -22.41 -21.61
N LEU A 21 -4.82 -22.87 -20.72
CA LEU A 21 -6.23 -22.56 -20.78
C LEU A 21 -6.32 -21.03 -20.94
N GLU A 22 -6.87 -20.57 -22.05
CA GLU A 22 -7.22 -19.17 -22.25
C GLU A 22 -8.24 -18.79 -21.18
N GLN A 23 -7.76 -18.40 -19.99
CA GLN A 23 -8.53 -17.58 -19.08
C GLN A 23 -8.53 -16.18 -19.67
N THR A 24 -9.53 -15.92 -20.51
CA THR A 24 -9.99 -14.57 -20.80
C THR A 24 -10.13 -13.82 -19.48
N THR A 25 -9.22 -12.89 -19.22
CA THR A 25 -9.24 -11.95 -18.11
C THR A 25 -10.43 -11.01 -18.29
N GLN A 26 -11.63 -11.51 -17.97
CA GLN A 26 -12.73 -10.62 -17.64
C GLN A 26 -12.33 -9.94 -16.34
N GLN A 27 -12.18 -8.63 -16.38
CA GLN A 27 -12.09 -7.80 -15.19
C GLN A 27 -13.28 -8.16 -14.29
N GLU A 28 -13.04 -8.92 -13.22
CA GLU A 28 -14.10 -9.38 -12.34
C GLU A 28 -14.82 -8.17 -11.77
N ASN A 29 -16.07 -7.97 -12.19
CA ASN A 29 -16.95 -6.99 -11.57
C ASN A 29 -17.31 -7.51 -10.17
N TRP A 30 -16.54 -7.08 -9.18
CA TRP A 30 -16.77 -7.44 -7.78
C TRP A 30 -18.12 -6.91 -7.31
N ASN A 31 -18.98 -7.84 -6.90
CA ASN A 31 -20.24 -7.55 -6.26
C ASN A 31 -20.31 -8.28 -4.92
N PHE A 32 -21.37 -8.06 -4.14
CA PHE A 32 -21.51 -8.67 -2.83
C PHE A 32 -21.40 -10.21 -2.87
N ASP A 33 -21.99 -10.86 -3.87
CA ASP A 33 -21.98 -12.32 -3.98
C ASP A 33 -20.59 -12.86 -4.36
N SER A 34 -19.85 -12.19 -5.26
CA SER A 34 -18.48 -12.60 -5.59
C SER A 34 -17.51 -12.35 -4.43
N LEU A 35 -17.66 -11.23 -3.71
CA LEU A 35 -16.89 -10.96 -2.48
C LEU A 35 -17.16 -12.02 -1.40
N LYS A 36 -18.43 -12.40 -1.21
CA LYS A 36 -18.82 -13.46 -0.29
C LYS A 36 -18.24 -14.82 -0.71
N HIS A 37 -18.29 -15.13 -2.00
CA HIS A 37 -17.71 -16.36 -2.54
C HIS A 37 -16.20 -16.39 -2.29
N ARG A 38 -15.48 -15.32 -2.62
CA ARG A 38 -14.04 -15.21 -2.38
C ARG A 38 -13.68 -15.35 -0.91
N ALA A 39 -14.44 -14.73 0.00
CA ALA A 39 -14.26 -14.90 1.43
C ALA A 39 -14.38 -16.37 1.87
N SER A 40 -15.31 -17.13 1.27
CA SER A 40 -15.44 -18.57 1.54
C SER A 40 -14.26 -19.39 1.01
N GLN A 41 -13.70 -19.05 -0.16
CA GLN A 41 -12.52 -19.71 -0.71
C GLN A 41 -11.29 -19.50 0.19
N ASN A 42 -11.10 -18.30 0.73
CA ASN A 42 -10.00 -18.02 1.67
C ASN A 42 -10.08 -18.84 2.98
N LEU A 43 -11.25 -19.40 3.32
CA LEU A 43 -11.45 -20.26 4.48
C LEU A 43 -11.45 -21.76 4.12
N ASP A 44 -11.39 -22.10 2.84
CA ASP A 44 -11.38 -23.48 2.36
C ASP A 44 -9.96 -23.98 2.11
N SER A 45 -9.49 -24.90 2.95
CA SER A 45 -8.16 -25.50 2.83
C SER A 45 -7.90 -26.24 1.51
N ALA A 46 -8.94 -26.64 0.78
CA ALA A 46 -8.79 -27.25 -0.54
C ALA A 46 -8.48 -26.22 -1.64
N GLN A 47 -8.63 -24.93 -1.36
CA GLN A 47 -8.40 -23.83 -2.31
C GLN A 47 -7.11 -23.05 -2.00
N TRP A 48 -6.47 -23.30 -0.86
CA TRP A 48 -5.31 -22.55 -0.43
C TRP A 48 -4.09 -22.77 -1.31
N ASP A 49 -3.40 -21.67 -1.60
CA ASP A 49 -2.06 -21.71 -2.17
C ASP A 49 -1.05 -22.11 -1.10
N MET A 50 -0.80 -23.41 -0.99
CA MET A 50 0.11 -23.97 0.01
C MET A 50 1.58 -23.69 -0.31
N GLU A 51 1.95 -23.46 -1.57
CA GLU A 51 3.31 -23.07 -1.93
C GLU A 51 3.62 -21.69 -1.38
N LEU A 52 2.72 -20.75 -1.62
CA LEU A 52 2.81 -19.38 -1.15
C LEU A 52 2.76 -19.28 0.38
N TYR A 53 1.88 -20.06 1.03
CA TYR A 53 1.79 -20.10 2.49
C TYR A 53 3.09 -20.62 3.14
N HIS A 54 3.72 -21.65 2.59
CA HIS A 54 5.02 -22.11 3.11
C HIS A 54 6.10 -21.06 2.92
N GLN A 55 6.10 -20.36 1.78
CA GLN A 55 7.03 -19.25 1.53
C GLN A 55 6.83 -18.12 2.55
N ASP A 56 5.58 -17.79 2.89
CA ASP A 56 5.24 -16.80 3.90
C ASP A 56 5.72 -17.22 5.30
N LEU A 57 5.59 -18.50 5.67
CA LEU A 57 6.12 -19.04 6.93
C LEU A 57 7.65 -18.89 7.02
N GLU A 58 8.37 -19.26 5.96
CA GLU A 58 9.83 -19.12 5.90
C GLU A 58 10.28 -17.65 5.98
N ASN A 59 9.60 -16.77 5.22
CA ASN A 59 9.89 -15.34 5.23
C ASN A 59 9.61 -14.74 6.61
N TYR A 60 8.50 -15.12 7.25
CA TYR A 60 8.18 -14.66 8.60
C TYR A 60 9.24 -15.06 9.62
N GLN A 61 9.78 -16.28 9.54
CA GLN A 61 10.86 -16.70 10.43
C GLN A 61 12.14 -15.87 10.24
N LYS A 62 12.47 -15.50 8.99
CA LYS A 62 13.66 -14.71 8.65
C LYS A 62 13.54 -13.24 9.04
N PHE A 63 12.34 -12.66 8.89
CA PHE A 63 12.10 -11.22 9.04
C PHE A 63 11.12 -10.88 10.18
N LYS A 64 11.02 -11.77 11.17
CA LYS A 64 10.04 -11.68 12.26
C LYS A 64 10.02 -10.32 12.94
N GLU A 65 11.18 -9.78 13.28
CA GLU A 65 11.29 -8.48 13.96
C GLU A 65 10.74 -7.33 13.12
N ILE A 66 10.94 -7.38 11.79
CA ILE A 66 10.39 -6.38 10.85
C ILE A 66 8.87 -6.51 10.79
N PHE A 67 8.33 -7.74 10.71
CA PHE A 67 6.88 -7.94 10.64
C PHE A 67 6.13 -7.62 11.94
N GLN A 68 6.84 -7.65 13.07
CA GLN A 68 6.33 -7.29 14.39
C GLN A 68 6.52 -5.80 14.73
N SER A 69 7.20 -5.02 13.89
CA SER A 69 7.36 -3.58 14.10
C SER A 69 6.23 -2.73 13.49
N PHE A 70 5.35 -3.33 12.69
CA PHE A 70 4.18 -2.65 12.15
C PHE A 70 3.03 -2.56 13.17
N PRO A 71 2.08 -1.61 13.00
CA PRO A 71 0.96 -1.44 13.93
C PRO A 71 0.15 -2.72 14.19
N LEU A 72 -0.03 -3.54 13.14
CA LEU A 72 -0.60 -4.89 13.21
C LEU A 72 0.48 -5.90 12.82
N ASN A 73 0.71 -6.88 13.69
CA ASN A 73 1.65 -7.97 13.42
C ASN A 73 1.31 -8.69 12.11
N LYS A 74 2.21 -8.65 11.12
CA LYS A 74 2.05 -9.40 9.87
C LYS A 74 2.40 -10.88 10.08
N SER A 75 1.46 -11.64 10.65
CA SER A 75 1.57 -13.10 10.77
C SER A 75 1.19 -13.78 9.45
N PRO A 76 1.83 -14.89 9.06
CA PRO A 76 1.45 -15.65 7.89
C PRO A 76 0.08 -16.32 8.09
N PHE A 77 -0.73 -16.34 7.05
CA PHE A 77 -2.01 -17.05 6.99
C PHE A 77 -2.24 -17.57 5.57
N PRO A 78 -2.86 -18.75 5.40
CA PRO A 78 -3.12 -19.29 4.09
C PRO A 78 -4.31 -18.57 3.44
N VAL A 79 -4.26 -18.44 2.12
CA VAL A 79 -5.30 -17.80 1.29
C VAL A 79 -5.47 -18.56 -0.01
N ALA A 80 -6.63 -18.40 -0.66
CA ALA A 80 -6.85 -19.01 -1.96
C ALA A 80 -5.98 -18.35 -3.04
N GLU A 81 -5.61 -19.10 -4.08
CA GLU A 81 -4.84 -18.58 -5.23
C GLU A 81 -5.45 -17.30 -5.79
N TYR A 82 -4.59 -16.37 -6.22
CA TYR A 82 -5.01 -15.08 -6.79
C TYR A 82 -3.92 -14.50 -7.69
N ASP A 83 -4.34 -13.57 -8.55
CA ASP A 83 -3.44 -12.80 -9.42
C ASP A 83 -3.67 -11.31 -9.15
N TYR A 84 -2.75 -10.68 -8.41
CA TYR A 84 -2.93 -9.31 -7.91
C TYR A 84 -1.58 -8.63 -7.67
N ALA A 85 -1.44 -7.42 -8.20
CA ALA A 85 -0.28 -6.57 -8.00
C ALA A 85 -0.69 -5.26 -7.29
N VAL A 86 0.03 -4.94 -6.23
CA VAL A 86 -0.19 -3.76 -5.40
C VAL A 86 0.98 -2.79 -5.52
N ALA A 87 0.71 -1.50 -5.33
CA ALA A 87 1.70 -0.45 -5.48
C ALA A 87 1.83 0.40 -4.21
N SER A 88 3.08 0.78 -3.92
CA SER A 88 3.42 1.79 -2.92
C SER A 88 4.39 2.79 -3.55
N THR A 89 3.97 4.05 -3.64
CA THR A 89 4.76 5.14 -4.22
C THR A 89 5.10 6.14 -3.11
N PRO A 90 6.27 6.03 -2.46
CA PRO A 90 6.74 7.06 -1.54
C PRO A 90 7.09 8.34 -2.31
N PHE A 91 6.84 9.49 -1.69
CA PHE A 91 7.12 10.78 -2.28
C PHE A 91 7.37 11.84 -1.22
N MET A 92 7.93 12.97 -1.66
CA MET A 92 8.20 14.12 -0.80
C MET A 92 7.77 15.41 -1.50
N ILE A 93 7.23 16.33 -0.71
CA ILE A 93 6.90 17.69 -1.13
C ILE A 93 7.71 18.66 -0.27
N GLU A 94 8.50 19.50 -0.92
CA GLU A 94 9.27 20.57 -0.29
C GLU A 94 8.59 21.91 -0.58
N LEU A 95 8.28 22.67 0.47
CA LEU A 95 7.69 24.01 0.37
C LEU A 95 8.44 24.94 1.33
N ASP A 96 9.34 25.76 0.79
CA ASP A 96 10.26 26.61 1.55
C ASP A 96 11.06 25.79 2.59
N THR A 97 10.78 25.97 3.87
CA THR A 97 11.42 25.22 4.98
C THR A 97 10.60 24.01 5.42
N LEU A 98 9.40 23.82 4.86
CA LEU A 98 8.51 22.72 5.22
C LEU A 98 8.82 21.51 4.36
N ILE A 99 8.89 20.35 5.01
CA ILE A 99 9.08 19.06 4.35
C ILE A 99 7.90 18.19 4.71
N PHE A 100 7.20 17.73 3.67
CA PHE A 100 6.15 16.73 3.79
C PHE A 100 6.65 15.43 3.18
N LYS A 101 6.55 14.35 3.94
CA LYS A 101 6.73 12.99 3.41
C LYS A 101 5.36 12.38 3.18
N GLY A 102 5.25 11.53 2.17
CA GLY A 102 4.00 10.87 1.88
C GLY A 102 4.18 9.56 1.17
N VAL A 103 3.11 8.79 1.19
CA VAL A 103 3.01 7.53 0.46
C VAL A 103 1.66 7.47 -0.24
N SER A 104 1.67 7.11 -1.52
CA SER A 104 0.45 6.82 -2.26
C SER A 104 0.35 5.33 -2.50
N LEU A 105 -0.80 4.76 -2.17
CA LEU A 105 -1.08 3.32 -2.26
C LEU A 105 -2.11 3.06 -3.33
N GLY A 106 -1.95 1.95 -4.02
CA GLY A 106 -2.87 1.56 -5.06
C GLY A 106 -2.69 0.12 -5.48
N GLU A 107 -3.36 -0.21 -6.57
CA GLU A 107 -3.29 -1.50 -7.23
C GLU A 107 -3.04 -1.29 -8.72
N HIS A 108 -2.33 -2.22 -9.35
CA HIS A 108 -2.19 -2.20 -10.79
C HIS A 108 -3.53 -2.57 -11.44
N GLU A 109 -3.87 -1.95 -12.56
CA GLU A 109 -5.12 -2.23 -13.29
C GLU A 109 -5.28 -3.73 -13.63
N ASN A 110 -4.15 -4.38 -13.89
CA ASN A 110 -3.96 -5.82 -13.87
C ASN A 110 -2.48 -6.11 -13.54
N PRO A 111 -2.11 -7.36 -13.23
CA PRO A 111 -0.76 -7.71 -12.75
C PRO A 111 0.38 -7.40 -13.72
N GLU A 112 0.09 -7.27 -15.02
CA GLU A 112 1.06 -6.93 -16.08
C GLU A 112 1.03 -5.44 -16.47
N SER A 113 0.14 -4.64 -15.85
CA SER A 113 -0.05 -3.23 -16.21
C SER A 113 0.88 -2.33 -15.42
N GLU A 114 1.51 -1.38 -16.08
CA GLU A 114 2.25 -0.28 -15.42
C GLU A 114 1.32 0.79 -14.82
N LYS A 115 0.02 0.74 -15.17
CA LYS A 115 -0.95 1.73 -14.70
C LYS A 115 -1.42 1.38 -13.29
N ILE A 116 -1.17 2.30 -12.36
CA ILE A 116 -1.60 2.21 -10.97
C ILE A 116 -2.92 2.98 -10.79
N ILE A 117 -3.87 2.36 -10.11
CA ILE A 117 -5.11 2.96 -9.62
C ILE A 117 -4.90 3.24 -8.13
N TYR A 118 -4.66 4.49 -7.78
CA TYR A 118 -4.43 4.90 -6.40
C TYR A 118 -5.74 4.89 -5.59
N LYS A 119 -5.63 4.62 -4.28
CA LYS A 119 -6.77 4.54 -3.34
C LYS A 119 -6.55 5.33 -2.06
N LEU A 120 -5.29 5.69 -1.78
CA LEU A 120 -4.89 6.53 -0.65
C LEU A 120 -3.64 7.32 -1.04
N SER A 121 -3.60 8.59 -0.67
CA SER A 121 -2.36 9.36 -0.51
C SER A 121 -2.30 9.89 0.92
N LEU A 122 -1.34 9.40 1.69
CA LEU A 122 -1.11 9.84 3.07
C LEU A 122 0.11 10.75 3.11
N ILE A 123 -0.06 11.96 3.64
CA ILE A 123 0.96 13.02 3.64
C ILE A 123 1.13 13.54 5.06
N VAL A 124 2.37 13.62 5.55
CA VAL A 124 2.69 14.04 6.91
C VAL A 124 3.73 15.17 6.85
N LEU A 125 3.45 16.27 7.55
CA LEU A 125 4.45 17.33 7.78
C LEU A 125 5.51 16.80 8.76
N THR A 126 6.75 16.64 8.29
CA THR A 126 7.87 16.13 9.11
C THR A 126 8.92 17.19 9.42
N ASN A 127 9.10 18.18 8.53
CA ASN A 127 10.21 19.13 8.57
C ASN A 127 11.61 18.47 8.58
N ASP A 128 11.70 17.20 8.20
CA ASP A 128 12.94 16.45 8.08
C ASP A 128 12.86 15.44 6.94
N LYS A 129 13.85 15.49 6.05
CA LYS A 129 13.95 14.63 4.86
C LYS A 129 14.36 13.20 5.22
N ASN A 130 15.05 13.04 6.34
CA ASN A 130 15.60 11.75 6.79
C ASN A 130 14.66 11.02 7.75
N THR A 131 13.51 11.62 8.04
CA THR A 131 12.48 11.01 8.86
C THR A 131 12.15 9.61 8.34
N GLN A 132 12.15 8.64 9.25
CA GLN A 132 11.87 7.26 8.93
C GLN A 132 10.37 7.10 8.70
N GLU A 133 10.05 6.41 7.60
CA GLU A 133 8.70 5.93 7.32
C GLU A 133 8.80 4.46 7.00
N ASN A 134 7.83 3.69 7.45
CA ASN A 134 7.73 2.28 7.13
C ASN A 134 6.35 2.03 6.54
N THR A 135 6.29 1.32 5.43
CA THR A 135 5.04 0.99 4.74
C THR A 135 5.06 -0.47 4.33
N LEU A 136 3.99 -1.16 4.68
CA LEU A 136 3.70 -2.50 4.23
C LEU A 136 2.38 -2.49 3.48
N VAL A 137 2.40 -2.97 2.24
CA VAL A 137 1.19 -3.22 1.45
C VAL A 137 0.99 -4.73 1.37
N GLU A 138 -0.25 -5.17 1.58
CA GLU A 138 -0.60 -6.57 1.68
C GLU A 138 -1.59 -6.96 0.58
N SER A 139 -1.14 -7.81 -0.33
CA SER A 139 -1.94 -8.34 -1.44
C SER A 139 -2.70 -9.61 -1.06
N ARG A 140 -2.34 -10.28 0.04
CA ARG A 140 -2.96 -11.55 0.50
C ARG A 140 -4.45 -11.40 0.85
N ASN A 141 -4.94 -10.17 1.00
CA ASN A 141 -6.36 -9.90 1.23
C ASN A 141 -7.19 -9.77 -0.06
N TYR A 142 -6.63 -10.11 -1.23
CA TYR A 142 -7.32 -9.96 -2.52
C TYR A 142 -8.79 -10.45 -2.48
N PRO A 143 -9.75 -9.61 -2.92
CA PRO A 143 -9.57 -8.35 -3.66
C PRO A 143 -9.47 -7.08 -2.81
N TYR A 144 -9.34 -7.20 -1.49
CA TYR A 144 -9.16 -6.04 -0.63
C TYR A 144 -7.70 -5.60 -0.66
N LEU A 145 -7.47 -4.33 -0.94
CA LEU A 145 -6.17 -3.69 -0.75
C LEU A 145 -6.04 -3.32 0.71
N THR A 146 -5.06 -3.89 1.41
CA THR A 146 -4.75 -3.47 2.77
C THR A 146 -3.32 -3.01 2.88
N ALA A 147 -3.08 -2.06 3.77
CA ALA A 147 -1.75 -1.56 4.04
C ALA A 147 -1.68 -1.00 5.45
N GLN A 148 -0.46 -0.85 5.93
CA GLN A 148 -0.20 -0.24 7.23
C GLN A 148 1.20 0.32 7.24
N GLY A 149 1.47 1.16 8.24
CA GLY A 149 2.78 1.73 8.38
C GLY A 149 2.91 2.66 9.56
N THR A 150 4.08 3.25 9.63
CA THR A 150 4.43 4.24 10.63
C THR A 150 5.12 5.44 9.97
N PHE A 151 4.92 6.61 10.57
CA PHE A 151 5.76 7.78 10.34
C PHE A 151 6.34 8.22 11.68
N GLU A 152 7.67 8.29 11.75
CA GLU A 152 8.32 8.99 12.86
C GLU A 152 8.12 10.50 12.68
N VAL A 153 7.85 11.23 13.75
CA VAL A 153 7.83 12.70 13.74
C VAL A 153 8.62 13.20 14.96
N GLU A 154 9.04 14.48 14.98
CA GLU A 154 10.04 14.99 15.94
C GLU A 154 9.81 14.58 17.42
N LYS A 155 8.54 14.47 17.84
CA LYS A 155 8.17 14.19 19.23
C LYS A 155 7.18 13.03 19.40
N ASN A 156 6.81 12.34 18.33
CA ASN A 156 5.77 11.31 18.38
C ASN A 156 5.95 10.32 17.22
N SER A 157 5.18 9.25 17.22
CA SER A 157 5.00 8.38 16.06
C SER A 157 3.55 8.40 15.60
N LEU A 158 3.34 8.09 14.33
CA LEU A 158 2.03 7.98 13.73
C LEU A 158 1.86 6.59 13.15
N ASP A 159 0.96 5.83 13.75
CA ASP A 159 0.57 4.51 13.27
C ASP A 159 -0.66 4.65 12.39
N TRP A 160 -0.65 3.93 11.28
CA TRP A 160 -1.78 3.92 10.37
C TRP A 160 -2.06 2.55 9.78
N VAL A 161 -3.35 2.30 9.54
CA VAL A 161 -3.87 1.10 8.89
C VAL A 161 -4.92 1.52 7.87
N PHE A 162 -4.82 0.98 6.67
CA PHE A 162 -5.67 1.28 5.53
C PHE A 162 -6.31 0.02 4.98
N THR A 163 -7.56 0.14 4.54
CA THR A 163 -8.28 -0.89 3.80
C THR A 163 -9.06 -0.26 2.65
N ALA A 164 -9.06 -0.89 1.49
CA ALA A 164 -9.96 -0.57 0.39
C ALA A 164 -10.57 -1.84 -0.18
N SER A 165 -11.88 -1.76 -0.41
CA SER A 165 -12.69 -2.75 -1.08
C SER A 165 -12.96 -2.31 -2.52
N THR A 166 -13.18 -3.30 -3.38
CA THR A 166 -13.48 -3.09 -4.81
C THR A 166 -14.85 -2.47 -5.05
N ASP A 167 -15.75 -2.51 -4.06
CA ASP A 167 -17.06 -1.84 -4.08
C ASP A 167 -16.98 -0.32 -3.74
N GLY A 168 -15.77 0.21 -3.60
CA GLY A 168 -15.53 1.64 -3.32
C GLY A 168 -15.59 2.01 -1.83
N TYR A 169 -15.76 1.05 -0.92
CA TYR A 169 -15.60 1.30 0.51
C TYR A 169 -14.12 1.27 0.90
N SER A 170 -13.59 2.40 1.35
CA SER A 170 -12.20 2.51 1.78
C SER A 170 -12.08 3.33 3.06
N THR A 171 -11.22 2.88 3.96
CA THR A 171 -11.00 3.49 5.26
C THR A 171 -9.53 3.61 5.60
N LEU A 172 -9.19 4.67 6.31
CA LEU A 172 -7.89 4.86 6.93
C LEU A 172 -8.11 5.08 8.43
N LEU A 173 -7.39 4.34 9.26
CA LEU A 173 -7.28 4.56 10.69
C LEU A 173 -5.89 5.12 10.98
N VAL A 174 -5.81 6.30 11.58
CA VAL A 174 -4.54 6.95 11.98
C VAL A 174 -4.62 7.29 13.46
N ASN A 175 -3.75 6.73 14.31
CA ASN A 175 -3.75 6.97 15.76
C ASN A 175 -5.19 6.98 16.35
N MET A 176 -5.98 5.95 16.04
CA MET A 176 -7.39 5.77 16.44
C MET A 176 -8.42 6.76 15.85
N LYS A 177 -8.02 7.65 14.95
CA LYS A 177 -8.94 8.47 14.14
C LYS A 177 -9.30 7.76 12.85
N LEU A 178 -10.59 7.48 12.64
CA LEU A 178 -11.12 6.88 11.43
C LEU A 178 -11.41 7.95 10.36
N PHE A 179 -11.04 7.66 9.12
CA PHE A 179 -11.38 8.40 7.91
C PHE A 179 -12.14 7.50 6.95
N ASP A 180 -13.22 8.04 6.40
CA ASP A 180 -13.97 7.46 5.30
C ASP A 180 -13.47 8.07 4.00
N LEU A 181 -12.72 7.30 3.22
CA LEU A 181 -11.99 7.83 2.07
C LEU A 181 -12.89 8.07 0.85
N ARG A 182 -14.18 7.72 0.94
CA ARG A 182 -15.20 8.14 -0.03
C ARG A 182 -15.39 9.66 -0.07
N PHE A 183 -14.95 10.36 0.98
CA PHE A 183 -15.01 11.82 1.05
C PHE A 183 -13.74 12.51 0.53
N GLY A 184 -12.70 11.73 0.22
CA GLY A 184 -11.42 12.19 -0.30
C GLY A 184 -10.31 11.20 0.01
N GLU A 185 -9.50 10.87 -1.00
CA GLU A 185 -8.47 9.84 -0.93
C GLU A 185 -7.11 10.37 -0.44
N THR A 186 -6.96 11.70 -0.35
CA THR A 186 -5.73 12.31 0.19
C THR A 186 -5.95 12.82 1.61
N ILE A 187 -5.14 12.32 2.54
CA ILE A 187 -5.10 12.73 3.94
C ILE A 187 -3.79 13.45 4.21
N ILE A 188 -3.88 14.68 4.73
CA ILE A 188 -2.72 15.50 5.10
C ILE A 188 -2.72 15.67 6.62
N ILE A 189 -1.58 15.43 7.23
CA ILE A 189 -1.41 15.39 8.68
C ILE A 189 -0.38 16.42 9.11
N TYR A 190 -0.74 17.20 10.13
CA TYR A 190 0.08 18.23 10.73
C TYR A 190 0.31 17.91 12.21
N PRO A 191 1.44 17.27 12.56
CA PRO A 191 1.86 17.13 13.96
C PRO A 191 2.02 18.50 14.62
N GLN A 192 1.56 18.63 15.86
CA GLN A 192 1.62 19.86 16.65
C GLN A 192 2.67 19.75 17.77
N LYS A 193 3.08 20.89 18.31
CA LYS A 193 4.09 20.95 19.40
C LYS A 193 3.62 20.30 20.71
N ASP A 194 2.31 20.18 20.90
CA ASP A 194 1.64 19.56 22.04
C ASP A 194 1.31 18.08 21.81
N GLU A 195 1.96 17.44 20.82
CA GLU A 195 1.80 16.04 20.42
C GLU A 195 0.43 15.68 19.83
N SER A 196 -0.46 16.66 19.68
CA SER A 196 -1.70 16.49 18.92
C SER A 196 -1.46 16.49 17.40
N PHE A 197 -2.46 16.07 16.64
CA PHE A 197 -2.43 16.07 15.18
C PHE A 197 -3.64 16.84 14.64
N LEU A 198 -3.38 17.70 13.65
CA LEU A 198 -4.43 18.26 12.81
C LEU A 198 -4.46 17.53 11.48
N TYR A 199 -5.63 17.48 10.86
CA TYR A 199 -5.85 16.71 9.65
C TYR A 199 -6.62 17.52 8.62
N ASP A 200 -6.30 17.28 7.36
CA ASP A 200 -7.13 17.61 6.21
C ASP A 200 -7.43 16.36 5.40
N GLN A 201 -8.65 16.30 4.89
CA GLN A 201 -9.08 15.30 3.92
C GLN A 201 -9.51 16.04 2.66
N VAL A 202 -8.82 15.77 1.56
CA VAL A 202 -9.05 16.44 0.28
C VAL A 202 -9.41 15.42 -0.80
N LYS A 203 -10.18 15.89 -1.79
CA LYS A 203 -10.70 15.04 -2.86
C LYS A 203 -9.66 14.67 -3.90
N ASP A 204 -8.55 15.40 -3.94
CA ASP A 204 -7.44 15.13 -4.82
C ASP A 204 -6.91 13.73 -4.63
N SER A 205 -6.54 13.13 -5.74
CA SER A 205 -5.95 11.81 -5.86
C SER A 205 -5.01 11.84 -7.07
N PRO A 206 -3.90 11.08 -7.08
CA PRO A 206 -3.06 10.99 -8.26
C PRO A 206 -3.85 10.60 -9.53
N ASN A 207 -4.95 9.87 -9.36
CA ASN A 207 -5.87 9.49 -10.43
C ASN A 207 -6.55 10.67 -11.14
N ASN A 208 -6.57 11.86 -10.55
CA ASN A 208 -7.22 13.05 -11.12
C ASN A 208 -6.31 13.87 -12.04
N TYR A 209 -5.05 13.48 -12.17
CA TYR A 209 -4.00 14.26 -12.82
C TYR A 209 -3.31 13.44 -13.90
N GLU A 210 -2.69 14.12 -14.88
CA GLU A 210 -1.98 13.42 -15.96
C GLU A 210 -0.73 12.71 -15.44
N ASN A 211 -0.12 13.26 -14.39
CA ASN A 211 1.10 12.73 -13.79
C ASN A 211 1.18 13.07 -12.29
N PHE A 212 2.08 12.35 -11.61
CA PHE A 212 2.27 12.46 -10.17
C PHE A 212 2.82 13.83 -9.72
N GLU A 213 3.56 14.54 -10.57
CA GLU A 213 4.07 15.89 -10.25
C GLU A 213 2.97 16.95 -10.28
N GLU A 214 1.97 16.81 -11.15
CA GLU A 214 0.76 17.65 -11.12
C GLU A 214 -0.06 17.43 -9.86
N PHE A 215 -0.22 16.17 -9.45
CA PHE A 215 -0.86 15.85 -8.17
C PHE A 215 -0.13 16.55 -7.00
N LYS A 216 1.21 16.46 -6.93
CA LYS A 216 1.99 17.15 -5.89
C LYS A 216 1.76 18.66 -5.92
N LYS A 217 1.71 19.28 -7.11
CA LYS A 217 1.41 20.72 -7.25
C LYS A 217 -0.02 21.06 -6.81
N ALA A 218 -0.99 20.20 -7.07
CA ALA A 218 -2.35 20.41 -6.61
C ALA A 218 -2.43 20.36 -5.08
N VAL A 219 -1.82 19.35 -4.45
CA VAL A 219 -1.74 19.23 -2.99
C VAL A 219 -1.16 20.48 -2.34
N LEU A 220 -0.12 21.10 -2.94
CA LEU A 220 0.47 22.35 -2.43
C LEU A 220 -0.58 23.47 -2.21
N ASN A 221 -1.63 23.53 -3.04
CA ASN A 221 -2.70 24.53 -2.90
C ASN A 221 -3.63 24.26 -1.71
N HIS A 222 -3.67 23.01 -1.22
CA HIS A 222 -4.44 22.61 -0.04
C HIS A 222 -3.65 22.74 1.24
N LEU A 223 -2.32 22.76 1.16
CA LEU A 223 -1.48 22.84 2.35
C LEU A 223 -1.79 24.10 3.13
N LYS A 224 -2.28 23.91 4.36
CA LYS A 224 -2.43 25.01 5.30
C LYS A 224 -1.04 25.43 5.74
N VAL A 225 -0.46 26.40 5.03
CA VAL A 225 0.64 27.24 5.53
C VAL A 225 0.05 28.21 6.56
N ARG A 226 -0.66 27.69 7.57
CA ARG A 226 -1.14 28.53 8.67
C ARG A 226 -0.05 28.53 9.72
N LYS A 227 0.58 29.70 9.86
CA LYS A 227 1.41 30.14 10.98
C LYS A 227 1.27 29.22 12.21
N LEU A 228 2.19 28.26 12.34
CA LEU A 228 2.51 27.61 13.61
C LEU A 228 3.29 28.58 14.51
#